data_AF-A0A7W0SGM3-F1
#
_entry.id   AF-A0A7W0SGM3-F1
#
_cell.length_a   1.000
_cell.length_b   1.000
_cell.length_c   1.000
_cell.angle_alpha   90.00
_cell.angle_beta   90.00
_cell.angle_gamma   90.00
#
_symmetry.space_group_name_H-M   'P 1'
#
loop_
_entity.id
_entity.type
_entity.pdbx_description
1 polymer ?
#
loop_
_entity_poly.entity_id
_entity_poly.type
_entity_poly.pdbx_seq_one_letter_code
_entity_poly.pdbx_strand_id
1 'polypeptide(L)'
;MAASFPVARRRKLFIDLAPYVVEMAAHPWAGATLEAADMTGSRWNPEKDLSFIPLRPELVAEVRFNQLDGGRLRHPAQFIRWRPDRDPDSCRFAQLETAPSLRLVEILRP
;
A
#
# COMPACT_ATOMS: atom_id res chain seq x y z
N MET A 1 2.33 9.78 2.79
CA MET A 1 3.59 9.96 2.04
C MET A 1 4.58 8.95 2.59
N ALA A 2 5.13 8.07 1.77
CA ALA A 2 6.21 7.19 2.18
C ALA A 2 7.47 8.05 2.45
N ALA A 3 7.56 8.58 3.66
CA ALA A 3 8.60 9.50 4.11
C ALA A 3 9.94 8.78 4.36
N SER A 4 10.27 7.76 3.58
CA SER A 4 11.31 6.78 3.94
C SER A 4 12.43 6.62 2.91
N PHE A 5 12.34 7.29 1.75
CA PHE A 5 13.38 7.21 0.74
C PHE A 5 14.26 8.47 0.70
N PRO A 6 15.59 8.33 0.88
CA PRO A 6 16.53 9.41 0.57
C PRO A 6 16.35 9.91 -0.87
N VAL A 7 16.72 11.17 -1.13
CA VAL A 7 16.58 11.81 -2.46
C VAL A 7 17.14 10.95 -3.58
N ALA A 8 18.34 10.39 -3.39
CA ALA A 8 18.99 9.52 -4.38
C ALA A 8 18.15 8.27 -4.70
N ARG A 9 17.53 7.65 -3.68
CA ARG A 9 16.66 6.50 -3.86
C ARG A 9 15.36 6.87 -4.58
N ARG A 10 14.79 8.05 -4.30
CA ARG A 10 13.61 8.53 -5.04
C ARG A 10 13.89 8.70 -6.54
N ARG A 11 15.05 9.25 -6.89
CA ARG A 11 15.47 9.37 -8.31
C ARG A 11 15.62 8.01 -8.98
N LYS A 12 16.25 7.05 -8.29
CA LYS A 12 16.37 5.69 -8.81
C LYS A 12 15.01 5.03 -9.01
N LEU A 13 14.10 5.15 -8.05
CA LEU A 13 12.74 4.61 -8.16
C LEU A 13 11.97 5.20 -9.34
N PHE A 14 12.14 6.50 -9.62
CA PHE A 14 11.51 7.11 -10.79
C PHE A 14 11.94 6.42 -12.10
N ILE A 15 13.23 6.13 -12.24
CA ILE A 15 13.77 5.43 -13.42
C ILE A 15 13.32 3.97 -13.44
N ASP A 16 13.44 3.26 -12.32
CA ASP A 16 13.12 1.84 -12.21
C ASP A 16 11.62 1.56 -12.49
N LEU A 17 10.73 2.49 -12.09
CA LEU A 17 9.28 2.32 -12.21
C LEU A 17 8.72 2.82 -13.55
N ALA A 18 9.45 3.66 -14.29
CA ALA A 18 9.01 4.21 -15.57
C ALA A 18 8.52 3.13 -16.57
N PRO A 19 9.18 1.96 -16.73
CA PRO A 19 8.71 0.91 -17.63
C PRO A 19 7.36 0.30 -17.26
N TYR A 20 6.91 0.47 -16.02
CA TYR A 20 5.67 -0.10 -15.49
C TYR A 20 4.50 0.87 -15.54
N VAL A 21 4.71 2.13 -15.91
CA VAL A 21 3.64 3.12 -16.01
C VAL A 21 2.60 2.67 -17.03
N VAL A 22 1.33 2.83 -16.68
CA VAL A 22 0.19 2.51 -17.55
C VAL A 22 -0.92 3.52 -17.33
N GLU A 23 -1.71 3.79 -18.36
CA GLU A 23 -2.91 4.61 -18.24
C GLU A 23 -3.91 3.95 -17.30
N MET A 24 -4.58 4.77 -16.46
CA MET A 24 -5.54 4.24 -15.48
C MET A 24 -6.66 3.45 -16.17
N ALA A 25 -7.08 3.87 -17.37
CA ALA A 25 -8.09 3.18 -18.16
C ALA A 25 -7.70 1.75 -18.57
N ALA A 26 -6.40 1.45 -18.68
CA ALA A 26 -5.88 0.13 -19.02
C ALA A 26 -5.41 -0.66 -17.78
N HIS A 27 -5.50 -0.07 -16.58
CA HIS A 27 -5.10 -0.73 -15.35
C HIS A 27 -6.15 -1.79 -14.95
N PRO A 28 -5.76 -3.00 -14.48
CA PRO A 28 -6.72 -4.05 -14.10
C PRO A 28 -7.65 -3.66 -12.93
N TRP A 29 -7.30 -2.62 -12.19
CA TRP A 29 -8.12 -2.03 -11.12
C TRP A 29 -8.82 -0.74 -11.55
N ALA A 30 -8.92 -0.46 -12.85
CA ALA A 30 -9.71 0.65 -13.37
C ALA A 30 -11.14 0.54 -12.85
N GLY A 31 -11.66 1.61 -12.24
CA GLY A 31 -13.01 1.63 -11.68
C GLY A 31 -13.19 0.91 -10.34
N ALA A 32 -12.12 0.34 -9.75
CA ALA A 32 -12.16 -0.07 -8.36
C ALA A 32 -12.31 1.18 -7.49
N THR A 33 -13.54 1.45 -7.05
CA THR A 33 -13.77 2.37 -5.95
C THR A 33 -13.14 1.77 -4.71
N LEU A 34 -12.02 2.33 -4.24
CA LEU A 34 -11.54 2.10 -2.89
C LEU A 34 -12.68 2.55 -1.95
N GLU A 35 -13.57 1.63 -1.58
CA GLU A 35 -14.71 1.92 -0.72
C GLU A 35 -14.18 2.63 0.54
N ALA A 36 -14.53 3.90 0.73
CA ALA A 36 -14.01 4.78 1.80
C ALA A 36 -12.59 5.36 1.63
N ALA A 37 -12.21 5.81 0.43
CA ALA A 37 -11.29 6.94 0.31
C ALA A 37 -11.97 8.03 -0.52
N ASP A 38 -12.57 8.99 0.17
CA ASP A 38 -12.86 10.31 -0.38
C ASP A 38 -11.48 10.91 -0.72
N MET A 39 -10.95 10.56 -1.89
CA MET A 39 -9.64 11.01 -2.41
C MET A 39 -9.71 12.48 -2.86
N THR A 40 -10.77 13.19 -2.49
CA THR A 40 -11.02 14.60 -2.75
C THR A 40 -10.09 15.47 -1.90
N GLY A 41 -8.84 15.59 -2.33
CA GLY A 41 -7.88 16.52 -1.73
C GLY A 41 -7.48 16.16 -0.30
N SER A 42 -6.40 16.76 0.17
CA SER A 42 -6.03 16.65 1.58
C SER A 42 -6.88 17.63 2.38
N ARG A 43 -7.77 17.14 3.26
CA ARG A 43 -8.62 17.98 4.15
C ARG A 43 -7.83 19.07 4.88
N TRP A 44 -6.58 18.78 5.23
CA TRP A 44 -5.69 19.68 5.98
C TRP A 44 -4.72 20.47 5.10
N ASN A 45 -4.65 20.16 3.80
CA ASN A 45 -3.80 20.88 2.84
C ASN A 45 -4.44 20.77 1.44
N PRO A 46 -5.41 21.65 1.12
CA PRO A 46 -6.16 21.59 -0.12
C PRO A 46 -5.30 21.71 -1.38
N GLU A 47 -4.18 22.45 -1.29
CA GLU A 47 -3.25 22.69 -2.40
C GLU A 47 -2.30 21.52 -2.66
N LYS A 48 -2.30 20.51 -1.79
CA LYS A 48 -1.41 19.38 -1.93
C LYS A 48 -1.79 18.56 -3.16
N ASP A 49 -0.85 18.45 -4.09
CA ASP A 49 -0.98 17.52 -5.21
C ASP A 49 -1.07 16.08 -4.69
N LEU A 50 -2.21 15.44 -5.00
CA LEU A 50 -2.49 14.03 -4.72
C LEU A 50 -2.56 13.21 -6.01
N SER A 51 -1.93 13.70 -7.08
CA SER A 51 -1.79 12.96 -8.33
C SER A 51 -1.22 11.56 -8.09
N PHE A 52 -1.75 10.61 -8.85
CA PHE A 52 -1.38 9.21 -8.78
C PHE A 52 -1.06 8.72 -10.19
N ILE A 53 0.13 8.15 -10.36
CA ILE A 53 0.56 7.52 -11.61
C ILE A 53 0.37 6.01 -11.44
N PRO A 54 -0.52 5.36 -12.22
CA PRO A 54 -0.73 3.92 -12.14
C PRO A 54 0.48 3.16 -12.66
N LEU A 55 0.78 2.04 -12.01
CA LEU A 55 1.82 1.10 -12.43
C LEU A 55 1.18 -0.26 -12.67
N ARG A 56 1.59 -1.00 -13.71
CA ARG A 56 1.19 -2.39 -13.91
C ARG A 56 1.53 -3.20 -12.65
N PRO A 57 0.61 -4.04 -12.13
CA PRO A 57 0.78 -4.75 -10.86
C PRO A 57 1.68 -6.00 -10.99
N GLU A 58 2.87 -5.81 -11.56
CA GLU A 58 3.86 -6.86 -11.83
C GLU A 58 4.98 -6.90 -10.77
N LEU A 59 5.14 -5.81 -10.01
CA LEU A 59 6.21 -5.64 -9.03
C LEU A 59 5.78 -6.06 -7.63
N VAL A 60 6.55 -6.96 -7.01
CA VAL A 60 6.33 -7.39 -5.62
C VAL A 60 7.35 -6.74 -4.68
N ALA A 61 6.86 -6.10 -3.62
CA ALA A 61 7.67 -5.51 -2.56
C ALA A 61 7.41 -6.21 -1.22
N GLU A 62 8.48 -6.47 -0.48
CA GLU A 62 8.40 -6.83 0.93
C GLU A 62 8.28 -5.55 1.76
N VAL A 63 7.28 -5.51 2.64
CA VAL A 63 7.01 -4.36 3.50
C VAL A 63 6.88 -4.79 4.95
N ARG A 64 7.27 -3.90 5.85
CA ARG A 64 6.95 -4.00 7.28
C ARG A 64 5.76 -3.10 7.58
N PHE A 65 4.81 -3.62 8.35
CA PHE A 65 3.64 -2.88 8.82
C PHE A 65 3.42 -3.17 10.30
N ASN A 66 2.60 -2.34 10.97
CA ASN A 66 2.31 -2.48 12.39
C ASN A 66 0.88 -2.96 12.67
N GLN A 67 -0.09 -2.57 11.85
CA GLN A 67 -1.50 -2.86 12.10
C GLN A 67 -2.24 -3.15 10.79
N LEU A 68 -3.10 -4.17 10.86
CA LEU A 68 -4.12 -4.48 9.87
C LEU A 68 -5.49 -4.14 10.43
N ASP A 69 -6.33 -3.51 9.62
CA ASP A 69 -7.71 -3.20 9.99
C ASP A 69 -8.60 -3.18 8.74
N GLY A 70 -9.69 -3.95 8.76
CA GLY A 70 -10.62 -4.06 7.63
C GLY A 70 -9.95 -4.42 6.29
N GLY A 71 -8.92 -5.27 6.31
CA GLY A 71 -8.15 -5.64 5.10
C GLY A 71 -7.19 -4.56 4.60
N ARG A 72 -6.90 -3.52 5.40
CA ARG A 72 -5.99 -2.43 5.04
C ARG A 72 -4.80 -2.36 6.00
N LEU A 73 -3.64 -2.03 5.46
CA LEU A 73 -2.48 -1.63 6.25
C LEU A 73 -2.76 -0.24 6.84
N ARG A 74 -2.80 -0.16 8.17
CA ARG A 74 -2.87 1.11 8.89
C ARG A 74 -1.46 1.68 8.99
N HIS A 75 -1.37 3.01 8.92
CA HIS A 75 -0.13 3.77 8.76
C HIS A 75 0.64 3.39 7.48
N PRO A 76 1.54 4.26 6.97
CA PRO A 76 2.34 3.92 5.81
C PRO A 76 3.23 2.71 6.10
N ALA A 77 3.11 1.65 5.30
CA ALA A 77 4.01 0.51 5.36
C ALA A 77 5.44 0.94 5.00
N GLN A 78 6.43 0.32 5.63
CA GLN A 78 7.84 0.58 5.39
C GLN A 78 8.37 -0.41 4.36
N PHE A 79 8.86 0.10 3.24
CA PHE A 79 9.51 -0.71 2.21
C PHE A 79 10.80 -1.35 2.74
N ILE A 80 10.94 -2.66 2.58
CA ILE A 80 12.15 -3.41 2.94
C ILE A 80 13.00 -3.65 1.68
N ARG A 81 12.44 -4.38 0.71
CA ARG A 81 13.13 -4.74 -0.54
C ARG A 81 12.15 -5.19 -1.62
N TRP A 82 12.62 -5.17 -2.87
CA TRP A 82 11.93 -5.83 -3.99
C TRP A 82 12.07 -7.36 -3.88
N ARG A 83 11.05 -8.07 -4.34
CA ARG A 83 10.97 -9.54 -4.36
C ARG A 83 10.76 -10.03 -5.80
N PRO A 84 11.78 -9.96 -6.67
CA PRO A 84 11.68 -10.49 -8.03
C PRO A 84 11.53 -12.02 -8.04
N ASP A 85 11.77 -12.67 -6.89
CA ASP A 85 11.57 -14.08 -6.64
C ASP A 85 10.10 -14.45 -6.32
N ARG A 86 9.18 -13.48 -6.34
CA ARG A 86 7.76 -13.69 -6.02
C ARG A 86 6.87 -13.33 -7.21
N ASP A 87 5.92 -14.22 -7.45
CA ASP A 87 4.82 -14.02 -8.39
C ASP A 87 3.72 -13.13 -7.77
N PRO A 88 3.27 -12.05 -8.43
CA PRO A 88 2.22 -11.17 -7.91
C PRO A 88 0.94 -11.91 -7.47
N ASP A 89 0.51 -12.95 -8.20
CA ASP A 89 -0.71 -13.70 -7.87
C ASP A 89 -0.58 -14.56 -6.61
N SER A 90 0.65 -14.74 -6.12
CA SER A 90 0.95 -15.40 -4.85
C SER A 90 0.79 -14.46 -3.64
N CYS A 91 0.71 -13.13 -3.85
CA CYS A 91 0.53 -12.15 -2.78
C CYS A 91 -0.94 -12.05 -2.35
N ARG A 92 -1.32 -12.78 -1.30
CA ARG A 92 -2.72 -12.92 -0.85
C ARG A 92 -2.86 -12.63 0.64
N PHE A 93 -4.04 -12.17 1.05
CA PHE A 93 -4.36 -11.91 2.47
C PHE A 93 -4.15 -13.11 3.40
N ALA A 94 -4.21 -14.34 2.88
CA ALA A 94 -3.92 -15.56 3.64
C ALA A 94 -2.48 -15.62 4.21
N GLN A 95 -1.55 -14.79 3.70
CA GLN A 95 -0.19 -14.65 4.22
C GLN A 95 -0.11 -13.81 5.50
N LEU A 96 -1.17 -13.07 5.82
CA LEU A 96 -1.19 -12.17 6.96
C LEU A 96 -1.62 -12.94 8.21
N GLU A 97 -0.70 -13.06 9.16
CA GLU A 97 -1.05 -13.54 10.50
C GLU A 97 -1.98 -12.52 11.15
N THR A 98 -3.21 -12.97 11.47
CA THR A 98 -4.17 -12.17 12.22
C THR A 98 -4.02 -12.52 13.69
N ALA A 99 -3.84 -11.51 14.55
CA ALA A 99 -3.86 -11.75 15.99
C ALA A 99 -5.21 -12.41 16.37
N PRO A 100 -5.20 -13.46 17.20
CA PRO A 100 -6.43 -14.09 17.64
C PRO A 100 -7.35 -13.06 18.29
N SER A 101 -8.65 -13.12 17.97
CA SER A 101 -9.65 -12.24 18.56
C SER A 101 -9.71 -12.49 20.07
N LEU A 102 -9.21 -11.55 20.88
CA LEU A 102 -9.32 -11.63 22.32
C LEU A 102 -10.70 -11.13 22.75
N ARG A 103 -11.41 -11.92 23.56
CA ARG A 103 -12.67 -11.47 24.15
C ARG A 103 -12.35 -10.54 25.31
N LEU A 104 -12.84 -9.30 25.26
CA LEU A 104 -12.66 -8.29 26.31
C LEU A 104 -13.05 -8.80 27.71
N VAL A 105 -14.06 -9.67 27.80
CA VAL A 105 -14.50 -10.31 29.06
C VAL A 105 -13.45 -11.24 29.68
N GLU A 106 -12.49 -11.73 28.91
CA GLU A 106 -11.40 -12.58 29.41
C GLU A 106 -10.24 -11.76 29.97
N ILE A 107 -10.06 -10.53 29.48
CA ILE A 107 -8.99 -9.60 29.89
C ILE A 107 -9.43 -8.77 31.09
N LEU A 108 -10.68 -8.30 31.08
CA LEU A 108 -11.27 -7.50 32.14
C LEU A 108 -11.98 -8.43 33.14
N ARG A 109 -11.23 -9.31 33.82
CA ARG A 109 -11.74 -9.91 35.06
C ARG A 109 -11.57 -8.90 36.20
N PRO A 110 -12.56 -8.72 37.08
CA PRO A 110 -12.42 -7.89 38.28
C PRO A 110 -11.36 -8.45 39.23
#